data_AF-A0A7S4W0D4-F1
#
_entry.id   AF-A0A7S4W0D4-F1
#
_cell.length_a   1.000
_cell.length_b   1.000
_cell.length_c   1.000
_cell.angle_alpha   90.00
_cell.angle_beta   90.00
_cell.angle_gamma   90.00
#
_symmetry.space_group_name_H-M   'P 1'
#
loop_
_entity.id
_entity.type
_entity.pdbx_description
1 polymer ?
#
loop_
_entity_poly.entity_id
_entity_poly.type
_entity_poly.pdbx_seq_one_letter_code
_entity_poly.pdbx_strand_id
1 'polypeptide(L)'
;SGKNYGLRDWMVAAGVTLGVTEFLLTGPTSSSSTATDSAVGYLFLLAFLALDGATSTFEEKLFKEQRTSKYNQMLYVNGISSVVSIVTLLVTGSLFPAFGFWGSHPMFMLDAAVLSAAAVGGQFFIFSLVKEFGALVFAATMNVRQVVSIIVSYIHFHHHITGLQVVGLSVVFGALFYKSLRALRDSAPAAKGAPTLPENAQQDLEASNNQENTKIK
;
A
#
# COMPACT_ATOMS: atom_id res chain seq x y z
N SER A 1 19.57 -7.37 -6.77
CA SER A 1 20.31 -6.12 -6.50
C SER A 1 19.89 -5.60 -5.13
N GLY A 2 20.78 -5.66 -4.14
CA GLY A 2 20.48 -5.39 -2.73
C GLY A 2 20.38 -3.88 -2.45
N LYS A 3 19.25 -3.43 -1.91
CA LYS A 3 19.10 -2.05 -1.43
C LYS A 3 19.83 -1.94 -0.09
N ASN A 4 20.89 -1.14 -0.03
CA ASN A 4 21.59 -0.85 1.23
C ASN A 4 20.76 0.16 2.04
N TYR A 5 20.19 -0.30 3.15
CA TYR A 5 19.44 0.55 4.07
C TYR A 5 20.41 1.32 4.97
N GLY A 6 20.26 2.65 5.03
CA GLY A 6 21.13 3.49 5.85
C GLY A 6 20.74 3.44 7.33
N LEU A 7 21.63 3.92 8.21
CA LEU A 7 21.38 4.03 9.66
C LEU A 7 20.07 4.80 9.98
N ARG A 8 19.71 5.74 9.11
CA ARG A 8 18.47 6.52 9.21
C ARG A 8 17.21 5.71 8.93
N ASP A 9 17.27 4.72 8.03
CA ASP A 9 16.13 3.84 7.74
C ASP A 9 15.83 2.91 8.92
N TRP A 10 16.88 2.46 9.61
CA TRP A 10 16.76 1.71 10.86
C TRP A 10 16.18 2.55 12.01
N MET A 11 16.56 3.82 12.13
CA MET A 11 15.96 4.72 13.13
C MET A 11 14.48 4.96 12.87
N VAL A 12 14.08 5.15 11.60
CA VAL A 12 12.66 5.29 11.23
C VAL A 12 11.89 4.01 11.53
N ALA A 13 12.46 2.83 11.21
CA ALA A 13 11.84 1.54 11.53
C ALA A 13 11.67 1.36 13.04
N ALA A 14 12.71 1.64 13.83
CA ALA A 14 12.66 1.56 15.29
C ALA A 14 11.60 2.52 15.88
N GLY A 15 11.52 3.75 15.36
CA GLY A 15 10.50 4.72 15.77
C GLY A 15 9.07 4.24 15.52
N VAL A 16 8.82 3.64 14.34
CA VAL A 16 7.50 3.04 14.03
C VAL A 16 7.20 1.88 14.98
N THR A 17 8.15 0.95 15.18
CA THR A 17 7.95 -0.21 16.05
C THR A 17 7.69 0.20 17.50
N LEU A 18 8.46 1.15 18.04
CA LEU A 18 8.28 1.66 19.40
C LEU A 18 6.94 2.39 19.56
N GLY A 19 6.57 3.25 18.60
CA GLY A 19 5.30 3.98 18.64
C GLY A 19 4.07 3.06 18.56
N VAL A 20 4.12 2.01 17.74
CA VAL A 20 3.06 0.99 17.66
C VAL A 20 2.99 0.17 18.96
N THR A 21 4.14 -0.20 19.52
CA THR A 21 4.21 -0.98 20.77
C THR A 21 3.62 -0.20 21.95
N GLU A 22 3.99 1.07 22.09
CA GLU A 22 3.46 1.96 23.13
C GLU A 22 1.95 2.17 22.99
N PHE A 23 1.48 2.37 21.75
CA PHE A 23 0.05 2.54 21.46
C PHE A 23 -0.78 1.29 21.81
N LEU A 24 -0.29 0.11 21.45
CA LEU A 24 -0.99 -1.15 21.68
C LEU A 24 -0.98 -1.57 23.17
N LEU A 25 0.14 -1.36 23.88
CA LEU A 25 0.24 -1.69 25.31
C LEU A 25 -0.57 -0.77 26.21
N THR A 26 -0.75 0.49 25.82
CA THR A 26 -1.52 1.48 26.58
C THR A 26 -3.02 1.45 26.24
N GLY A 27 -3.41 0.72 25.19
CA GLY A 27 -4.81 0.50 24.85
C GLY A 27 -5.50 -0.44 25.83
N PRO A 28 -6.82 -0.25 26.12
CA PRO A 28 -7.58 -1.18 26.92
C PRO A 28 -7.73 -2.51 26.15
N THR A 29 -6.75 -3.39 26.31
CA THR A 29 -6.73 -4.73 25.73
C THR A 29 -7.27 -5.74 26.74
N SER A 30 -8.52 -5.54 27.18
CA SER A 30 -9.21 -6.50 28.03
C SER A 30 -9.80 -7.62 27.17
N SER A 31 -8.99 -8.64 26.85
CA SER A 31 -9.46 -9.93 26.36
C SER A 31 -9.04 -11.04 27.33
N SER A 32 -10.00 -11.79 27.83
CA SER A 32 -9.76 -12.96 28.68
C SER A 32 -9.05 -14.04 27.84
N SER A 33 -7.74 -14.18 28.00
CA SER A 33 -6.92 -15.06 27.15
C SER A 33 -6.65 -16.40 27.83
N THR A 34 -7.10 -17.49 27.17
CA THR A 34 -6.62 -18.85 27.43
C THR A 34 -5.28 -19.01 26.71
N ALA A 35 -4.23 -19.41 27.42
CA ALA A 35 -2.83 -19.40 26.94
C ALA A 35 -2.55 -20.21 25.65
N THR A 36 -3.45 -21.12 25.27
CA THR A 36 -3.32 -21.95 24.06
C THR A 36 -3.61 -21.18 22.76
N ASP A 37 -4.41 -20.10 22.79
CA ASP A 37 -4.77 -19.33 21.59
C ASP A 37 -3.67 -18.34 21.16
N SER A 38 -2.80 -17.92 22.06
CA SER A 38 -1.79 -16.88 21.78
C SER A 38 -0.70 -17.37 20.82
N ALA A 39 -0.22 -18.61 20.97
CA ALA A 39 0.85 -19.16 20.11
C ALA A 39 0.38 -19.35 18.65
N VAL A 40 -0.85 -19.82 18.47
CA VAL A 40 -1.47 -19.95 17.14
C VAL A 40 -1.73 -18.57 16.54
N GLY A 41 -2.16 -17.59 17.35
CA GLY A 41 -2.30 -16.20 16.93
C GLY A 41 -1.00 -15.59 16.42
N TYR A 42 0.12 -15.80 17.14
CA TYR A 42 1.44 -15.33 16.68
C TYR A 42 1.90 -16.01 15.40
N LEU A 43 1.63 -17.32 15.25
CA LEU A 43 1.94 -18.05 14.02
C LEU A 43 1.15 -17.50 12.82
N PHE A 44 -0.15 -17.22 12.99
CA PHE A 44 -0.96 -16.60 11.93
C PHE A 44 -0.51 -15.19 11.61
N LEU A 45 -0.09 -14.39 12.60
CA LEU A 45 0.47 -13.05 12.38
C LEU A 45 1.77 -13.11 11.55
N LEU A 46 2.65 -14.07 11.85
CA LEU A 46 3.88 -14.30 11.08
C LEU A 46 3.58 -14.75 9.65
N ALA A 47 2.66 -15.70 9.48
CA ALA A 47 2.24 -16.15 8.17
C ALA A 47 1.62 -15.01 7.35
N PHE A 48 0.77 -14.19 7.97
CA PHE A 48 0.19 -13.01 7.35
C PHE A 48 1.27 -12.03 6.87
N LEU A 49 2.23 -11.67 7.73
CA LEU A 49 3.29 -10.72 7.37
C LEU A 49 4.20 -11.25 6.26
N ALA A 50 4.50 -12.56 6.26
CA ALA A 50 5.27 -13.19 5.20
C ALA A 50 4.52 -13.16 3.85
N LEU A 51 3.22 -13.46 3.86
CA LEU A 51 2.37 -13.42 2.67
C LEU A 51 2.16 -11.98 2.16
N ASP A 52 2.00 -11.01 3.05
CA ASP A 52 1.86 -9.59 2.71
C ASP A 52 3.13 -9.02 2.07
N GLY A 53 4.30 -9.36 2.62
CA GLY A 53 5.60 -9.01 2.04
C GLY A 53 5.85 -9.68 0.68
N ALA A 54 5.47 -10.94 0.52
CA ALA A 54 5.58 -11.64 -0.75
C ALA A 54 4.64 -11.02 -1.81
N THR A 55 3.39 -10.73 -1.44
CA THR A 55 2.37 -10.16 -2.32
C THR A 55 2.79 -8.78 -2.81
N SER A 56 3.21 -7.87 -1.92
CA SER A 56 3.71 -6.54 -2.31
C SER A 56 4.92 -6.61 -3.25
N THR A 57 5.81 -7.59 -3.06
CA THR A 57 6.94 -7.83 -3.97
C THR A 57 6.49 -8.32 -5.35
N PHE A 58 5.48 -9.21 -5.40
CA PHE A 58 4.89 -9.67 -6.65
C PHE A 58 4.14 -8.53 -7.36
N GLU A 59 3.40 -7.70 -6.62
CA GLU A 59 2.75 -6.50 -7.15
C GLU A 59 3.78 -5.56 -7.78
N GLU A 60 4.88 -5.25 -7.10
CA GLU A 60 5.95 -4.39 -7.66
C GLU A 60 6.57 -4.96 -8.95
N LYS A 61 6.71 -6.29 -9.05
CA LYS A 61 7.22 -6.94 -10.27
C LYS A 61 6.20 -6.89 -11.40
N LEU A 62 4.94 -7.19 -11.09
CA LEU A 62 3.84 -7.11 -12.05
C LEU A 62 3.67 -5.69 -12.58
N PHE A 63 3.81 -4.66 -11.73
CA PHE A 63 3.78 -3.26 -12.14
C PHE A 63 4.96 -2.85 -13.03
N LYS A 64 6.13 -3.50 -12.93
CA LYS A 64 7.30 -3.23 -13.79
C LYS A 64 7.26 -3.97 -15.13
N GLU A 65 6.70 -5.17 -15.17
CA GLU A 65 6.64 -6.01 -16.37
C GLU A 65 5.41 -5.75 -17.25
N GLN A 66 4.30 -5.27 -16.69
CA GLN A 66 3.04 -5.18 -17.44
C GLN A 66 2.92 -3.90 -18.25
N ARG A 67 3.16 -4.07 -19.56
CA ARG A 67 2.57 -3.31 -20.66
C ARG A 67 1.13 -3.78 -20.98
N THR A 68 0.40 -4.30 -19.98
CA THR A 68 -0.83 -5.10 -20.15
C THR A 68 -2.03 -4.39 -19.56
N SER A 69 -3.20 -4.57 -20.20
CA SER A 69 -4.41 -3.77 -19.97
C SER A 69 -4.96 -3.90 -18.55
N LYS A 70 -5.08 -2.75 -17.85
CA LYS A 70 -5.59 -2.60 -16.47
C LYS A 70 -6.87 -3.36 -16.15
N TYR A 71 -7.75 -3.47 -17.15
CA TYR A 71 -9.06 -4.12 -17.01
C TYR A 71 -8.92 -5.62 -16.72
N ASN A 72 -7.90 -6.27 -17.28
CA ASN A 72 -7.68 -7.70 -17.07
C ASN A 72 -7.23 -7.99 -15.63
N GLN A 73 -6.37 -7.14 -15.04
CA GLN A 73 -5.90 -7.34 -13.67
C GLN A 73 -7.05 -7.26 -12.66
N MET A 74 -7.94 -6.27 -12.79
CA MET A 74 -9.11 -6.12 -11.93
C MET A 74 -10.08 -7.30 -12.05
N LEU A 75 -10.29 -7.81 -13.27
CA LEU A 75 -11.13 -8.99 -13.51
C LEU A 75 -10.51 -10.26 -12.90
N TYR A 76 -9.21 -10.49 -13.07
CA TYR A 76 -8.55 -11.68 -12.51
C TYR A 76 -8.52 -11.67 -10.99
N VAL A 77 -8.24 -10.52 -10.36
CA VAL A 77 -8.23 -10.42 -8.89
C VAL A 77 -9.62 -10.69 -8.31
N ASN A 78 -10.66 -10.06 -8.86
CA ASN A 78 -12.03 -10.26 -8.37
C ASN A 78 -12.56 -11.67 -8.72
N GLY A 79 -12.18 -12.22 -9.87
CA GLY A 79 -12.53 -13.57 -10.29
C GLY A 79 -11.93 -14.65 -9.39
N ILE A 80 -10.61 -14.58 -9.13
CA ILE A 80 -9.92 -15.51 -8.22
C ILE A 80 -10.47 -15.35 -6.79
N SER A 81 -10.71 -14.12 -6.34
CA SER A 81 -11.29 -13.86 -5.01
C SER A 81 -12.68 -14.49 -4.85
N SER A 82 -13.51 -14.45 -5.89
CA SER A 82 -14.83 -15.10 -5.91
C SER A 82 -14.70 -16.62 -5.82
N VAL A 83 -13.81 -17.22 -6.61
CA VAL A 83 -13.56 -18.68 -6.56
C VAL A 83 -13.09 -19.12 -5.17
N VAL A 84 -12.10 -18.42 -4.60
CA VAL A 84 -11.58 -18.71 -3.25
C VAL A 84 -12.69 -18.57 -2.20
N SER A 85 -13.55 -17.56 -2.33
CA SER A 85 -14.68 -17.35 -1.42
C SER A 85 -15.70 -18.50 -1.49
N ILE A 86 -16.05 -18.95 -2.71
CA ILE A 86 -16.97 -20.07 -2.91
C ILE A 86 -16.38 -21.37 -2.34
N VAL A 87 -15.10 -21.66 -2.64
CA VAL A 87 -14.41 -22.84 -2.10
C VAL A 87 -14.38 -22.81 -0.58
N THR A 88 -14.11 -21.65 0.01
CA THR A 88 -14.11 -21.48 1.48
C THR A 88 -15.48 -21.78 2.06
N LEU A 89 -16.56 -21.25 1.49
CA LEU A 89 -17.94 -21.51 1.94
C LEU A 89 -18.36 -22.98 1.79
N LEU A 90 -17.83 -23.68 0.78
CA LEU A 90 -18.04 -25.11 0.60
C LEU A 90 -17.30 -25.92 1.66
N VAL A 91 -16.03 -25.60 1.92
CA VAL A 91 -15.20 -26.29 2.93
C VAL A 91 -15.75 -26.09 4.34
N THR A 92 -16.27 -24.91 4.66
CA THR A 92 -16.90 -24.63 5.97
C THR A 92 -18.35 -25.11 6.07
N GLY A 93 -18.93 -25.65 4.99
CA GLY A 93 -20.34 -26.09 4.95
C GLY A 93 -21.37 -24.96 5.11
N SER A 94 -20.95 -23.70 5.04
CA SER A 94 -21.79 -22.53 5.32
C SER A 94 -22.53 -22.00 4.10
N LEU A 95 -22.36 -22.62 2.93
CA LEU A 95 -22.99 -22.20 1.67
C LEU A 95 -24.53 -22.20 1.74
N PHE A 96 -25.14 -23.29 2.21
CA PHE A 96 -26.61 -23.39 2.32
C PHE A 96 -27.20 -22.46 3.40
N PRO A 97 -26.62 -22.37 4.62
CA PRO A 97 -27.02 -21.35 5.60
C PRO A 97 -26.91 -19.92 5.08
N ALA A 98 -25.89 -19.60 4.27
CA ALA A 98 -25.73 -18.26 3.69
C ALA A 98 -26.89 -17.89 2.75
N PHE A 99 -27.42 -18.84 1.96
CA PHE A 99 -28.62 -18.61 1.15
C PHE A 99 -29.88 -18.43 2.01
N GLY A 100 -29.98 -19.11 3.15
CA GLY A 100 -31.05 -18.90 4.12
C GLY A 100 -30.99 -17.51 4.75
N PHE A 101 -29.80 -17.05 5.15
CA PHE A 101 -29.57 -15.71 5.66
C PHE A 101 -29.91 -14.63 4.61
N TRP A 102 -29.54 -14.89 3.36
CA TRP A 102 -29.86 -14.03 2.21
C TRP A 102 -31.39 -13.83 2.05
N GLY A 103 -32.18 -14.90 2.13
CA GLY A 103 -33.64 -14.82 2.06
C GLY A 103 -34.29 -14.15 3.28
N SER A 104 -33.61 -14.15 4.43
CA SER A 104 -34.13 -13.64 5.71
C SER A 104 -33.90 -12.15 5.91
N HIS A 105 -32.91 -11.56 5.24
CA HIS A 105 -32.51 -10.16 5.42
C HIS A 105 -32.43 -9.41 4.09
N PRO A 106 -33.55 -8.88 3.55
CA PRO A 106 -33.56 -8.20 2.26
C PRO A 106 -32.71 -6.90 2.24
N MET A 107 -32.56 -6.22 3.38
CA MET A 107 -31.68 -5.03 3.50
C MET A 107 -30.20 -5.37 3.34
N PHE A 108 -29.78 -6.60 3.66
CA PHE A 108 -28.41 -7.04 3.49
C PHE A 108 -27.96 -6.99 2.02
N MET A 109 -28.88 -7.19 1.06
CA MET A 109 -28.55 -7.06 -0.37
C MET A 109 -28.19 -5.63 -0.75
N LEU A 110 -28.90 -4.66 -0.19
CA LEU A 110 -28.65 -3.25 -0.48
C LEU A 110 -27.33 -2.82 0.14
N ASP A 111 -27.07 -3.20 1.39
CA ASP A 111 -25.80 -2.92 2.06
C ASP A 111 -24.62 -3.57 1.32
N ALA A 112 -24.77 -4.84 0.91
CA ALA A 112 -23.76 -5.55 0.13
C ALA A 112 -23.55 -4.92 -1.26
N ALA A 113 -24.62 -4.49 -1.93
CA ALA A 113 -24.54 -3.84 -3.24
C ALA A 113 -23.88 -2.47 -3.15
N VAL A 114 -24.24 -1.66 -2.15
CA VAL A 114 -23.62 -0.34 -1.89
C VAL A 114 -22.15 -0.53 -1.53
N LEU A 115 -21.83 -1.50 -0.68
CA LEU A 115 -20.45 -1.84 -0.32
C LEU A 115 -19.64 -2.29 -1.55
N SER A 116 -20.22 -3.14 -2.39
CA SER A 116 -19.58 -3.61 -3.63
C SER A 116 -19.38 -2.47 -4.64
N ALA A 117 -20.38 -1.60 -4.82
CA ALA A 117 -20.27 -0.45 -5.70
C ALA A 117 -19.19 0.53 -5.22
N ALA A 118 -19.14 0.78 -3.91
CA ALA A 118 -18.09 1.58 -3.29
C ALA A 118 -16.70 0.93 -3.45
N ALA A 119 -16.61 -0.40 -3.30
CA ALA A 119 -15.36 -1.15 -3.48
C ALA A 119 -14.85 -1.08 -4.93
N VAL A 120 -15.73 -1.30 -5.91
CA VAL A 120 -15.38 -1.19 -7.35
C VAL A 120 -14.97 0.24 -7.69
N GLY A 121 -15.71 1.24 -7.21
CA GLY A 121 -15.36 2.65 -7.40
C GLY A 121 -14.00 3.01 -6.76
N GLY A 122 -13.76 2.54 -5.53
CA GLY A 122 -12.49 2.72 -4.83
C GLY A 122 -11.32 2.04 -5.56
N GLN A 123 -11.54 0.83 -6.08
CA GLN A 123 -10.54 0.11 -6.87
C GLN A 123 -10.22 0.85 -8.17
N PHE A 124 -11.22 1.41 -8.86
CA PHE A 124 -11.00 2.25 -10.03
C PHE A 124 -10.19 3.51 -9.69
N PHE A 125 -10.50 4.17 -8.57
CA PHE A 125 -9.74 5.33 -8.09
C PHE A 125 -8.29 4.97 -7.76
N ILE A 126 -8.06 3.85 -7.06
CA ILE A 126 -6.72 3.36 -6.73
C ILE A 126 -5.92 3.06 -8.01
N PHE A 127 -6.50 2.33 -8.95
CA PHE A 127 -5.84 2.03 -10.23
C PHE A 127 -5.55 3.28 -11.06
N SER A 128 -6.41 4.28 -11.01
CA SER A 128 -6.20 5.56 -11.68
C SER A 128 -5.06 6.33 -11.02
N LEU A 129 -5.06 6.42 -9.69
CA LEU A 129 -4.02 7.08 -8.90
C LEU A 129 -2.64 6.43 -9.10
N VAL A 130 -2.57 5.09 -9.07
CA VAL A 130 -1.31 4.36 -9.29
C VAL A 130 -0.80 4.55 -10.71
N LYS A 131 -1.67 4.59 -11.73
CA LYS A 131 -1.23 4.78 -13.12
C LYS A 131 -0.72 6.20 -13.39
N GLU A 132 -1.33 7.20 -12.78
CA GLU A 132 -1.05 8.61 -13.07
C GLU A 132 0.07 9.16 -12.18
N PHE A 133 0.13 8.74 -10.92
CA PHE A 133 1.08 9.25 -9.93
C PHE A 133 2.08 8.19 -9.42
N GLY A 134 1.94 6.93 -9.86
CA GLY A 134 2.81 5.84 -9.44
C GLY A 134 2.48 5.23 -8.08
N ALA A 135 3.10 4.09 -7.78
CA ALA A 135 2.90 3.34 -6.52
C ALA A 135 3.31 4.14 -5.26
N LEU A 136 4.25 5.07 -5.41
CA LEU A 136 4.79 5.86 -4.32
C LEU A 136 3.80 6.91 -3.79
N VAL A 137 3.12 7.64 -4.68
CA VAL A 137 2.07 8.58 -4.30
C VAL A 137 0.85 7.82 -3.74
N PHE A 138 0.58 6.62 -4.26
CA PHE A 138 -0.44 5.75 -3.69
C PHE A 138 -0.16 5.38 -2.23
N ALA A 139 1.07 4.96 -1.91
CA ALA A 139 1.47 4.67 -0.52
C ALA A 139 1.34 5.91 0.39
N ALA A 140 1.70 7.09 -0.11
CA ALA A 140 1.53 8.37 0.61
C ALA A 140 0.05 8.65 0.93
N THR A 141 -0.82 8.56 -0.08
CA THR A 141 -2.27 8.77 0.03
C THR A 141 -2.90 7.76 1.00
N MET A 142 -2.43 6.51 1.00
CA MET A 142 -2.90 5.49 1.94
C MET A 142 -2.59 5.87 3.40
N ASN A 143 -1.38 6.38 3.67
CA ASN A 143 -1.00 6.84 5.00
C ASN A 143 -1.85 8.03 5.45
N VAL A 144 -2.06 9.03 4.58
CA VAL A 144 -2.91 10.19 4.88
C VAL A 144 -4.34 9.75 5.20
N ARG A 145 -4.90 8.84 4.40
CA ARG A 145 -6.24 8.29 4.64
C ARG A 145 -6.36 7.61 6.01
N GLN A 146 -5.37 6.80 6.38
CA GLN A 146 -5.34 6.12 7.69
C GLN A 146 -5.28 7.14 8.84
N VAL A 147 -4.44 8.17 8.73
CA VAL A 147 -4.33 9.26 9.72
C VAL A 147 -5.67 9.98 9.90
N VAL A 148 -6.29 10.40 8.79
CA VAL A 148 -7.55 11.13 8.81
C VAL A 148 -8.65 10.27 9.44
N SER A 149 -8.73 8.98 9.07
CA SER A 149 -9.69 8.05 9.66
C SER A 149 -9.54 7.93 11.18
N ILE A 150 -8.30 7.88 11.68
CA ILE A 150 -8.03 7.76 13.12
C ILE A 150 -8.38 9.06 13.85
N ILE A 151 -8.08 10.23 13.27
CA ILE A 151 -8.48 11.54 13.83
C ILE A 151 -10.01 11.67 13.89
N VAL A 152 -10.70 11.29 12.80
CA VAL A 152 -12.16 11.31 12.76
C VAL A 152 -12.76 10.36 13.79
N SER A 153 -12.20 9.15 13.92
CA SER A 153 -12.60 8.20 14.96
C SER A 153 -12.43 8.79 16.36
N TYR A 154 -11.34 9.49 16.64
CA TYR A 154 -11.12 10.15 17.93
C TYR A 154 -12.19 11.21 18.22
N ILE A 155 -12.47 12.07 17.24
CA ILE A 155 -13.47 13.13 17.37
C ILE A 155 -14.87 12.53 17.58
N HIS A 156 -15.21 11.45 16.86
CA HIS A 156 -16.55 10.87 16.88
C HIS A 156 -16.82 9.98 18.11
N PHE A 157 -15.85 9.19 18.56
CA PHE A 157 -16.05 8.21 19.65
C PHE A 157 -15.87 8.77 21.06
N HIS A 158 -15.49 10.04 21.22
CA HIS A 158 -15.31 10.74 22.52
C HIS A 158 -14.58 9.89 23.58
N HIS A 159 -13.66 9.02 23.18
CA HIS A 159 -12.93 8.16 24.11
C HIS A 159 -11.81 8.97 24.79
N HIS A 160 -11.67 8.81 26.10
CA HIS A 160 -10.56 9.33 26.87
C HIS A 160 -9.29 8.56 26.51
N ILE A 161 -8.66 8.95 25.41
CA ILE A 161 -7.36 8.41 24.99
C ILE A 161 -6.29 8.93 25.97
N THR A 162 -5.52 8.01 26.53
CA THR A 162 -4.36 8.30 27.37
C THR A 162 -3.35 9.15 26.60
N GLY A 163 -2.82 10.23 27.20
CA GLY A 163 -1.89 11.14 26.50
C GLY A 163 -0.68 10.43 25.85
N LEU A 164 -0.25 9.30 26.41
CA LEU A 164 0.80 8.44 25.86
C LEU A 164 0.43 7.82 24.49
N GLN A 165 -0.83 7.47 24.26
CA GLN A 165 -1.28 6.95 22.96
C GLN A 165 -1.26 8.02 21.87
N VAL A 166 -1.52 9.28 22.22
CA VAL A 166 -1.42 10.41 21.28
C VAL A 166 0.04 10.63 20.87
N VAL A 167 0.97 10.51 21.82
CA VAL A 167 2.41 10.60 21.55
C VAL A 167 2.87 9.44 20.66
N GLY A 168 2.52 8.19 21.00
CA GLY A 168 2.84 7.01 20.19
C GLY A 168 2.32 7.12 18.76
N LEU A 169 1.06 7.56 18.60
CA LEU A 169 0.43 7.77 17.31
C LEU A 169 1.12 8.87 16.48
N SER A 170 1.51 9.97 17.15
CA SER A 170 2.24 11.08 16.53
C SER A 170 3.62 10.65 16.02
N VAL A 171 4.32 9.79 16.78
CA VAL A 171 5.61 9.20 16.37
C VAL A 171 5.45 8.29 15.15
N VAL A 172 4.45 7.40 15.15
CA VAL A 172 4.20 6.49 14.02
C VAL A 172 3.88 7.27 12.75
N PHE A 173 2.97 8.25 12.83
CA PHE A 173 2.60 9.04 11.67
C PHE A 173 3.73 9.95 11.19
N GLY A 174 4.47 10.57 12.10
CA GLY A 174 5.66 11.36 11.75
C GLY A 174 6.69 10.53 10.98
N ALA A 175 6.94 9.30 11.42
CA ALA A 175 7.86 8.38 10.76
C ALA A 175 7.34 7.90 9.38
N LEU A 176 6.06 7.56 9.27
CA LEU A 176 5.44 7.16 7.99
C LEU A 176 5.43 8.31 6.99
N PHE A 177 5.11 9.53 7.43
CA PHE A 177 5.12 10.72 6.59
C PHE A 177 6.54 11.07 6.16
N TYR A 178 7.52 11.05 7.08
CA TYR A 178 8.93 11.24 6.75
C TYR A 178 9.44 10.24 5.71
N LYS A 179 9.12 8.94 5.88
CA LYS A 179 9.47 7.89 4.92
C LYS A 179 8.82 8.15 3.55
N SER A 180 7.55 8.54 3.54
CA SER A 180 6.81 8.84 2.32
C SER A 180 7.36 10.06 1.58
N LEU A 181 7.65 11.16 2.29
CA LEU A 181 8.23 12.38 1.71
C LEU A 181 9.64 12.13 1.19
N ARG A 182 10.46 11.37 1.93
CA ARG A 182 11.79 11.00 1.48
C ARG A 182 11.70 10.17 0.21
N ALA A 183 10.84 9.17 0.18
CA ALA A 183 10.68 8.33 -0.99
C ALA A 183 10.19 9.17 -2.20
N LEU A 184 9.27 10.12 -2.01
CA LEU A 184 8.83 11.09 -3.03
C LEU A 184 9.96 11.98 -3.53
N ARG A 185 10.79 12.51 -2.63
CA ARG A 185 11.94 13.35 -2.98
C ARG A 185 13.04 12.56 -3.70
N ASP A 186 13.34 11.36 -3.23
CA ASP A 186 14.37 10.48 -3.81
C ASP A 186 13.91 9.91 -5.17
N SER A 187 12.60 9.93 -5.46
CA SER A 187 12.01 9.51 -6.74
C SER A 187 11.65 10.68 -7.67
N ALA A 188 11.83 11.94 -7.24
CA ALA A 188 11.70 13.09 -8.12
C ALA A 188 12.94 13.15 -9.02
N PRO A 189 12.82 12.93 -10.35
CA PRO A 189 13.96 13.07 -11.23
C PRO A 189 14.41 14.52 -11.26
N ALA A 190 15.72 14.71 -11.40
CA ALA A 190 16.38 15.97 -11.64
C ALA A 190 15.58 16.86 -12.62
N ALA A 191 14.94 17.91 -12.10
CA ALA A 191 14.56 19.08 -12.89
C ALA A 191 15.80 19.94 -13.18
N LYS A 192 16.87 19.32 -13.70
CA LYS A 192 18.04 19.98 -14.28
C LYS A 192 18.68 19.03 -15.29
N GLY A 193 18.41 19.28 -16.55
CA GLY A 193 19.02 18.61 -17.68
C GLY A 193 18.07 18.60 -18.87
N ALA A 194 18.19 19.61 -19.74
CA ALA A 194 17.70 19.57 -21.11
C ALA A 194 18.02 18.20 -21.76
N PRO A 195 17.27 17.74 -22.77
CA PRO A 195 17.55 16.47 -23.43
C PRO A 195 18.99 16.46 -23.91
N THR A 196 19.86 15.74 -23.19
CA THR A 196 21.19 15.41 -23.66
C THR A 196 20.97 14.43 -24.80
N LEU A 197 21.13 14.94 -26.01
CA LEU A 197 21.24 14.13 -27.21
C LEU A 197 22.19 12.95 -26.92
N PRO A 198 21.89 11.74 -27.41
CA PRO A 198 22.72 10.57 -27.17
C PRO A 198 24.19 10.90 -27.51
N GLU A 199 25.13 10.41 -26.71
CA GLU A 199 26.58 10.69 -26.80
C GLU A 199 27.14 10.55 -28.24
N ASN A 200 26.53 9.64 -29.00
CA ASN A 200 26.77 9.36 -30.41
C ASN A 200 26.44 10.58 -31.32
N ALA A 201 25.35 11.30 -31.02
CA ALA A 201 24.93 12.48 -31.77
C ALA A 201 25.79 13.71 -31.46
N GLN A 202 26.44 13.78 -30.30
CA GLN A 202 27.43 14.83 -30.00
C GLN A 202 28.73 14.60 -30.77
N GLN A 203 29.17 13.34 -30.90
CA GLN A 203 30.32 12.97 -31.73
C GLN A 203 30.07 13.22 -33.23
N ASP A 204 28.86 12.96 -33.73
CA ASP A 204 28.50 13.23 -35.13
C ASP A 204 28.46 14.74 -35.46
N LEU A 205 28.05 15.58 -34.49
CA LEU A 205 28.06 17.04 -34.62
C LEU A 205 29.47 17.62 -34.54
N GLU A 206 30.34 17.11 -33.67
CA GLU A 206 31.75 17.51 -33.60
C GLU A 206 32.53 17.07 -34.85
N ALA A 207 32.27 15.88 -35.38
CA ALA A 207 32.87 15.39 -36.62
C ALA A 207 32.43 16.23 -37.84
N SER A 208 31.16 16.62 -37.90
CA SER A 208 30.64 17.49 -38.97
C SER A 208 31.23 18.89 -38.92
N ASN A 209 31.39 19.48 -37.72
CA ASN A 209 31.92 20.83 -37.54
C ASN A 209 33.44 20.94 -37.82
N ASN A 210 34.20 19.87 -37.55
CA ASN A 210 35.61 19.80 -37.91
C ASN A 210 35.84 19.60 -39.42
N GLN A 211 34.94 18.89 -40.12
CA GLN A 211 35.01 18.79 -41.58
C GLN A 211 34.68 20.11 -42.28
N GLU A 212 33.75 20.90 -41.75
CA GLU A 212 33.40 22.21 -42.29
C GLU A 212 34.56 23.22 -42.14
N ASN A 213 35.23 23.26 -40.98
CA ASN A 213 36.39 24.15 -40.76
C ASN A 213 37.64 23.80 -41.57
N THR A 214 37.76 22.55 -42.05
CA THR A 214 38.92 22.14 -42.87
C THR A 214 38.76 22.53 -44.35
N LYS A 215 37.54 22.85 -44.80
CA LYS A 215 37.25 23.30 -46.18
C LYS A 215 37.38 24.82 -46.39
N ILE A 216 37.56 25.61 -45.33
CA ILE A 216 37.61 27.09 -45.38
C ILE A 216 39.06 27.60 -45.22
N LYS A 217 40.07 26.72 -45.32
CA LYS A 217 41.48 27.11 -45.44
C LYS A 217 42.04 26.74 -46.81
#